data_AF-A0A934MIT2-F1
#
_entry.id   AF-A0A934MIT2-F1
#
_cell.length_a   1.000
_cell.length_b   1.000
_cell.length_c   1.000
_cell.angle_alpha   90.00
_cell.angle_beta   90.00
_cell.angle_gamma   90.00
#
_symmetry.space_group_name_H-M   'P 1'
#
loop_
_entity.id
_entity.type
_entity.pdbx_description
1 polymer ?
#
loop_
_entity_poly.entity_id
_entity_poly.type
_entity_poly.pdbx_seq_one_letter_code
_entity_poly.pdbx_strand_id
1 'polypeptide(L)'
;MVDTLWHLILMSGFALVAPIALGALSDHLAGERLRKAAIGVAYGLAVAAVMSSPLSSSGGPAIAAHGPLLLVAGLFGGPLGALAALALPFAMVTAAGGAAMPAALASVVVPAGIGVAVHEVHRYTKRPLQRSSVISLAGLAPLCLLCLLVPTRGELPPTSLPALLAWLPLGTMVFGLLTLAELARSDALRAQIAEEAAETTMRMMSHAVFRQHLEHHWLLHERYGSPYAYLLVSIDEGANLRNRLGERRWQDVRHHVGRDVRKAVRDSDVCTAIDFDRFAVLLPHCSAVAARTVAERIRANVARSFGGGRHGEAVSVSIGIADVGRTSRPDDLETAAEGALFLANAQTPRSAIGATTKPGGDGPRNDAAPPATRAPAVARPCAIDGDFAGASRPQPLADENPSALETIATTLGEAPPRRPDRR
;
A
#
# COMPACT_ATOMS: atom_id res chain seq x y z
N MET A 1 -31.76 1.02 38.52
CA MET A 1 -31.19 2.19 37.81
C MET A 1 -29.68 2.09 37.70
N VAL A 2 -28.95 1.81 38.80
CA VAL A 2 -27.48 1.63 38.78
C VAL A 2 -27.03 0.46 37.90
N ASP A 3 -27.66 -0.72 38.01
CA ASP A 3 -27.30 -1.89 37.18
C ASP A 3 -27.56 -1.67 35.69
N THR A 4 -28.63 -0.93 35.38
CA THR A 4 -29.01 -0.57 34.01
C THR A 4 -28.00 0.39 33.39
N LEU A 5 -27.49 1.33 34.19
CA LEU A 5 -26.44 2.28 33.81
C LEU A 5 -25.08 1.59 33.65
N TRP A 6 -24.74 0.67 34.55
CA TRP A 6 -23.53 -0.15 34.48
C TRP A 6 -23.49 -1.03 33.23
N HIS A 7 -24.62 -1.65 32.87
CA HIS A 7 -24.76 -2.40 31.62
C HIS A 7 -24.62 -1.52 30.38
N LEU A 8 -25.24 -0.34 30.38
CA LEU A 8 -25.10 0.60 29.27
C LEU A 8 -23.63 1.04 29.09
N ILE A 9 -22.91 1.26 30.19
CA ILE A 9 -21.48 1.60 30.21
C ILE A 9 -20.62 0.42 29.71
N LEU A 10 -20.91 -0.81 30.15
CA LEU A 10 -20.21 -2.01 29.66
C LEU A 10 -20.45 -2.25 28.17
N MET A 11 -21.71 -2.12 27.72
CA MET A 11 -22.08 -2.25 26.30
C MET A 11 -21.36 -1.21 25.45
N SER A 12 -21.38 0.06 25.87
CA SER A 12 -20.76 1.15 25.12
C SER A 12 -19.22 1.10 25.15
N GLY A 13 -18.62 0.68 26.27
CA GLY A 13 -17.17 0.54 26.41
C GLY A 13 -16.59 -0.59 25.56
N PHE A 14 -17.12 -1.81 25.66
CA PHE A 14 -16.62 -2.94 24.87
C PHE A 14 -16.90 -2.77 23.38
N ALA A 15 -18.00 -2.11 23.02
CA ALA A 15 -18.34 -1.88 21.64
C ALA A 15 -17.57 -0.73 20.97
N LEU A 16 -16.90 0.15 21.73
CA LEU A 16 -15.89 1.06 21.21
C LEU A 16 -14.54 0.36 21.04
N VAL A 17 -14.19 -0.52 21.97
CA VAL A 17 -12.89 -1.21 21.99
C VAL A 17 -12.78 -2.22 20.85
N ALA A 18 -13.86 -2.95 20.50
CA ALA A 18 -13.80 -3.96 19.45
C ALA A 18 -13.41 -3.40 18.07
N PRO A 19 -14.02 -2.31 17.54
CA PRO A 19 -13.57 -1.67 16.31
C PRO A 19 -12.15 -1.10 16.39
N ILE A 20 -11.78 -0.47 17.51
CA ILE A 20 -10.44 0.15 17.67
C ILE A 20 -9.34 -0.91 17.73
N ALA A 21 -9.55 -1.96 18.53
CA ALA A 21 -8.64 -3.10 18.61
C ALA A 21 -8.53 -3.81 17.26
N LEU A 22 -9.63 -3.84 16.48
CA LEU A 22 -9.63 -4.36 15.13
C LEU A 22 -8.75 -3.53 14.18
N GLY A 23 -8.82 -2.21 14.22
CA GLY A 23 -7.95 -1.33 13.43
C GLY A 23 -6.48 -1.66 13.67
N ALA A 24 -6.06 -1.61 14.94
CA ALA A 24 -4.68 -1.88 15.36
C ALA A 24 -4.19 -3.29 15.01
N LEU A 25 -5.04 -4.30 15.18
CA LEU A 25 -4.69 -5.69 14.88
C LEU A 25 -4.67 -5.95 13.37
N SER A 26 -5.60 -5.36 12.61
CA SER A 26 -5.71 -5.59 11.17
C SER A 26 -4.48 -5.09 10.40
N ASP A 27 -3.79 -4.06 10.91
CA ASP A 27 -2.57 -3.53 10.31
C ASP A 27 -1.42 -4.56 10.32
N HIS A 28 -1.43 -5.50 11.25
CA HIS A 28 -0.38 -6.50 11.41
C HIS A 28 -0.71 -7.85 10.75
N LEU A 29 -1.95 -8.04 10.26
CA LEU A 29 -2.42 -9.31 9.69
C LEU A 29 -2.37 -9.27 8.15
N ALA A 30 -1.45 -10.04 7.57
CA ALA A 30 -1.25 -10.08 6.12
C ALA A 30 -2.35 -10.84 5.34
N GLY A 31 -3.13 -11.71 6.01
CA GLY A 31 -4.10 -12.60 5.35
C GLY A 31 -5.56 -12.17 5.49
N GLU A 32 -6.32 -12.17 4.39
CA GLU A 32 -7.74 -11.81 4.39
C GLU A 32 -8.59 -12.73 5.30
N ARG A 33 -8.31 -14.04 5.27
CA ARG A 33 -8.98 -15.02 6.16
C ARG A 33 -8.70 -14.74 7.63
N LEU A 34 -7.45 -14.37 7.94
CA LEU A 34 -7.01 -14.07 9.30
C LEU A 34 -7.64 -12.77 9.80
N ARG A 35 -7.79 -11.77 8.94
CA ARG A 35 -8.53 -10.54 9.22
C ARG A 35 -10.01 -10.82 9.50
N LYS A 36 -10.67 -11.63 8.66
CA LYS A 36 -12.07 -12.04 8.86
C LYS A 36 -12.28 -12.79 10.19
N ALA A 37 -11.36 -13.69 10.54
CA ALA A 37 -11.37 -14.36 11.83
C ALA A 37 -11.16 -13.39 13.00
N ALA A 38 -10.21 -12.44 12.87
CA ALA A 38 -9.94 -11.43 13.89
C ALA A 38 -11.16 -10.52 14.18
N ILE A 39 -11.91 -10.12 13.13
CA ILE A 39 -13.21 -9.44 13.29
C ILE A 39 -14.14 -10.27 14.17
N GLY A 40 -14.26 -11.56 13.83
CA GLY A 40 -15.08 -12.49 14.60
C GLY A 40 -14.67 -12.62 16.06
N VAL A 41 -13.38 -12.81 16.33
CA VAL A 41 -12.84 -12.93 17.70
C VAL A 41 -13.10 -11.67 18.52
N ALA A 42 -12.85 -10.48 17.96
CA ALA A 42 -13.06 -9.22 18.66
C ALA A 42 -14.53 -9.03 19.09
N TYR A 43 -15.46 -9.29 18.16
CA TYR A 43 -16.89 -9.22 18.46
C TYR A 43 -17.37 -10.35 19.37
N GLY A 44 -16.82 -11.56 19.24
CA GLY A 44 -17.13 -12.70 20.12
C GLY A 44 -16.73 -12.46 21.57
N LEU A 45 -15.56 -11.85 21.80
CA LEU A 45 -15.13 -11.41 23.14
C LEU A 45 -16.05 -10.33 23.71
N ALA A 46 -16.44 -9.35 22.90
CA ALA A 46 -17.39 -8.32 23.31
C ALA A 46 -18.72 -8.96 23.73
N VAL A 47 -19.28 -9.87 22.92
CA VAL A 47 -20.52 -10.59 23.25
C VAL A 47 -20.37 -11.42 24.53
N ALA A 48 -19.26 -12.14 24.71
CA ALA A 48 -19.03 -12.91 25.93
C ALA A 48 -18.99 -12.02 27.18
N ALA A 49 -18.39 -10.83 27.09
CA ALA A 49 -18.40 -9.82 28.15
C ALA A 49 -19.81 -9.27 28.41
N VAL A 50 -20.64 -9.12 27.36
CA VAL A 50 -22.05 -8.77 27.53
C VAL A 50 -22.82 -9.85 28.28
N MET A 51 -22.58 -11.11 27.94
CA MET A 51 -23.29 -12.25 28.52
C MET A 51 -22.88 -12.57 29.95
N SER A 52 -21.66 -12.21 30.37
CA SER A 52 -21.18 -12.45 31.75
C SER A 52 -21.88 -11.56 32.78
N SER A 53 -22.55 -10.50 32.34
CA SER A 53 -23.31 -9.59 33.18
C SER A 53 -24.74 -9.48 32.62
N PRO A 54 -25.67 -10.42 32.94
CA PRO A 54 -27.04 -10.33 32.46
C PRO A 54 -27.84 -9.24 33.20
N LEU A 55 -28.65 -8.49 32.46
CA LEU A 55 -29.72 -7.65 33.03
C LEU A 55 -30.77 -8.58 33.65
N SER A 56 -30.68 -8.84 34.95
CA SER A 56 -31.72 -9.54 35.69
C SER A 56 -32.86 -8.56 36.00
N SER A 57 -33.96 -8.65 35.24
CA SER A 57 -35.25 -8.20 35.78
C SER A 57 -35.82 -9.34 36.60
N SER A 58 -36.48 -9.00 37.72
CA SER A 58 -37.13 -9.97 38.60
C SER A 58 -38.19 -10.78 37.84
N GLY A 59 -37.78 -11.94 37.31
CA GLY A 59 -38.66 -12.95 36.70
C GLY A 59 -38.83 -12.91 35.18
N GLY A 60 -38.06 -12.13 34.42
CA GLY A 60 -38.16 -12.06 32.94
C GLY A 60 -36.95 -12.67 32.20
N PRO A 61 -37.10 -13.07 30.92
CA PRO A 61 -35.98 -13.53 30.10
C PRO A 61 -34.92 -12.43 29.95
N ALA A 62 -33.64 -12.81 30.04
CA ALA A 62 -32.52 -11.89 29.91
C ALA A 62 -32.60 -11.14 28.56
N ILE A 63 -32.55 -9.80 28.62
CA ILE A 63 -32.63 -8.94 27.44
C ILE A 63 -31.39 -9.20 26.58
N ALA A 64 -31.61 -9.70 25.36
CA ALA A 64 -30.57 -10.07 24.39
C ALA A 64 -29.88 -8.82 23.80
N ALA A 65 -29.07 -8.13 24.61
CA ALA A 65 -28.35 -6.92 24.22
C ALA A 65 -27.21 -7.20 23.20
N HIS A 66 -26.82 -8.46 23.03
CA HIS A 66 -25.70 -8.91 22.17
C HIS A 66 -26.01 -9.02 20.67
N GLY A 67 -27.29 -9.03 20.26
CA GLY A 67 -27.71 -9.23 18.87
C GLY A 67 -27.00 -8.33 17.84
N PRO A 68 -26.86 -7.01 18.08
CA PRO A 68 -26.17 -6.11 17.17
C PRO A 68 -24.72 -6.47 16.87
N LEU A 69 -23.98 -6.93 17.88
CA LEU A 69 -22.56 -7.28 17.73
C LEU A 69 -22.38 -8.50 16.82
N LEU A 70 -23.27 -9.49 16.93
CA LEU A 70 -23.24 -10.69 16.10
C LEU A 70 -23.68 -10.43 14.65
N LEU A 71 -24.66 -9.54 14.45
CA LEU A 71 -25.06 -9.06 13.11
C LEU A 71 -23.87 -8.41 12.40
N VAL A 72 -23.15 -7.52 13.09
CA VAL A 72 -21.97 -6.84 12.55
C VAL A 72 -20.82 -7.82 12.32
N ALA A 73 -20.57 -8.75 13.25
CA ALA A 73 -19.56 -9.80 13.08
C ALA A 73 -19.82 -10.66 11.82
N GLY A 74 -21.08 -11.04 11.59
CA GLY A 74 -21.48 -11.78 10.39
C GLY A 74 -21.34 -10.95 9.10
N LEU A 75 -21.75 -9.68 9.12
CA LEU A 75 -21.69 -8.80 7.94
C LEU A 75 -20.26 -8.52 7.48
N PHE A 76 -19.35 -8.20 8.40
CA PHE A 76 -17.98 -7.82 8.05
C PHE A 76 -17.00 -9.01 8.05
N GLY A 77 -17.23 -10.01 8.91
CA GLY A 77 -16.40 -11.20 9.03
C GLY A 77 -16.80 -12.36 8.10
N GLY A 78 -18.01 -12.32 7.53
CA GLY A 78 -18.56 -13.43 6.73
C GLY A 78 -18.67 -14.73 7.54
N PRO A 79 -18.72 -15.90 6.88
CA PRO A 79 -18.86 -17.19 7.57
C PRO A 79 -17.74 -17.47 8.58
N LEU A 80 -16.49 -17.13 8.24
CA LEU A 80 -15.33 -17.34 9.10
C LEU A 80 -15.40 -16.47 10.36
N GLY A 81 -15.71 -15.18 10.19
CA GLY A 81 -15.86 -14.27 11.33
C GLY A 81 -17.08 -14.61 12.19
N ALA A 82 -18.19 -15.03 11.59
CA ALA A 82 -19.35 -15.50 12.34
C ALA A 82 -19.02 -16.73 13.20
N LEU A 83 -18.36 -17.74 12.63
CA LEU A 83 -17.94 -18.93 13.39
C LEU A 83 -17.01 -18.56 14.57
N ALA A 84 -16.04 -17.67 14.33
CA ALA A 84 -15.15 -17.19 15.39
C ALA A 84 -15.90 -16.38 16.46
N ALA A 85 -16.88 -15.56 16.08
CA ALA A 85 -17.69 -14.77 17.01
C ALA A 85 -18.65 -15.64 17.84
N LEU A 86 -19.14 -16.75 17.27
CA LEU A 86 -20.05 -17.68 17.93
C LEU A 86 -19.37 -18.58 18.97
N ALA A 87 -18.05 -18.81 18.86
CA ALA A 87 -17.35 -19.81 19.67
C ALA A 87 -17.54 -19.63 21.19
N LEU A 88 -17.26 -18.43 21.72
CA LEU A 88 -17.40 -18.14 23.15
C LEU A 88 -18.85 -18.06 23.62
N PRO A 89 -19.75 -17.29 22.96
CA PRO A 89 -21.14 -17.20 23.38
C PRO A 89 -21.87 -18.55 23.34
N PHE A 90 -21.60 -19.36 22.32
CA PHE A 90 -22.17 -20.70 22.21
C PHE A 90 -21.74 -21.58 23.39
N ALA A 91 -20.45 -21.58 23.74
CA ALA A 91 -19.94 -22.32 24.89
C ALA A 91 -20.53 -21.84 26.22
N MET A 92 -20.73 -20.53 26.41
CA MET A 92 -21.37 -19.98 27.61
C MET A 92 -22.83 -20.43 27.74
N VAL A 93 -23.58 -20.44 26.63
CA VAL A 93 -24.98 -20.88 26.62
C VAL A 93 -25.10 -22.38 26.91
N THR A 94 -24.27 -23.21 26.27
CA THR A 94 -24.31 -24.67 26.48
C THR A 94 -23.88 -25.04 27.90
N ALA A 95 -22.89 -24.33 28.47
CA ALA A 95 -22.43 -24.55 29.84
C ALA A 95 -23.46 -24.13 30.89
N ALA A 96 -24.24 -23.07 30.64
CA ALA A 96 -25.32 -22.65 31.54
C ALA A 96 -26.48 -23.66 31.57
N GLY A 97 -26.77 -24.31 30.44
CA GLY A 97 -27.83 -25.31 30.32
C GLY A 97 -29.24 -24.77 30.63
N GLY A 98 -30.16 -25.68 30.97
CA GLY A 98 -31.53 -25.34 31.40
C GLY A 98 -32.57 -25.23 30.28
N ALA A 99 -33.84 -25.05 30.67
CA ALA A 99 -34.98 -25.06 29.74
C ALA A 99 -34.97 -23.92 28.71
N ALA A 100 -34.28 -22.81 29.02
CA ALA A 100 -34.14 -21.66 28.13
C ALA A 100 -32.98 -21.81 27.12
N MET A 101 -32.19 -22.88 27.20
CA MET A 101 -31.01 -23.10 26.35
C MET A 101 -31.31 -23.00 24.83
N PRO A 102 -32.40 -23.58 24.29
CA PRO A 102 -32.71 -23.45 22.86
C PRO A 102 -32.95 -21.99 22.44
N ALA A 103 -33.59 -21.19 23.30
CA ALA A 103 -33.82 -19.77 23.06
C ALA A 103 -32.53 -18.97 23.08
N ALA A 104 -31.68 -19.26 24.06
CA ALA A 104 -30.39 -18.62 24.22
C ALA A 104 -29.47 -18.94 23.02
N LEU A 105 -29.47 -20.18 22.53
CA LEU A 105 -28.73 -20.56 21.32
C LEU A 105 -29.25 -19.85 20.07
N ALA A 106 -30.58 -19.80 19.88
CA ALA A 106 -31.19 -19.09 18.77
C ALA A 106 -30.85 -17.58 18.79
N SER A 107 -30.78 -16.99 19.98
CA SER A 107 -30.42 -15.57 20.17
C SER A 107 -28.99 -15.22 19.76
N VAL A 108 -28.10 -16.22 19.62
CA VAL A 108 -26.72 -16.01 19.18
C VAL A 108 -26.55 -16.43 17.71
N VAL A 109 -27.09 -17.60 17.32
CA VAL A 109 -26.90 -18.16 15.98
C VAL A 109 -27.64 -17.36 14.91
N VAL A 110 -28.88 -16.92 15.17
CA VAL A 110 -29.70 -16.26 14.14
C VAL A 110 -29.15 -14.87 13.76
N PRO A 111 -28.79 -13.97 14.69
CA PRO A 111 -28.18 -12.69 14.34
C PRO A 111 -26.90 -12.85 13.50
N ALA A 112 -26.03 -13.80 13.87
CA ALA A 112 -24.83 -14.10 13.10
C ALA A 112 -25.16 -14.60 11.69
N GLY A 113 -26.15 -15.49 11.56
CA GLY A 113 -26.64 -16.02 10.29
C GLY A 113 -27.22 -14.94 9.37
N ILE A 114 -28.01 -14.00 9.92
CA ILE A 114 -28.53 -12.84 9.16
C ILE A 114 -27.38 -11.98 8.65
N GLY A 115 -26.38 -11.68 9.50
CA GLY A 115 -25.18 -10.96 9.08
C GLY A 115 -24.44 -11.66 7.94
N VAL A 116 -24.24 -12.97 8.04
CA VAL A 116 -23.60 -13.79 6.98
C VAL A 116 -24.43 -13.81 5.70
N ALA A 117 -25.76 -13.90 5.79
CA ALA A 117 -26.63 -13.88 4.63
C ALA A 117 -26.48 -12.55 3.86
N VAL A 118 -26.50 -11.42 4.57
CA VAL A 118 -26.26 -10.11 3.95
C VAL A 118 -24.84 -10.01 3.37
N HIS A 119 -23.82 -10.57 4.05
CA HIS A 119 -22.46 -10.65 3.52
C HIS A 119 -22.37 -11.42 2.21
N GLU A 120 -22.97 -12.61 2.15
CA GLU A 120 -22.96 -13.47 0.95
C GLU A 120 -23.74 -12.85 -0.21
N VAL A 121 -24.82 -12.11 0.06
CA VAL A 121 -25.52 -11.32 -0.96
C VAL A 121 -24.58 -10.27 -1.58
N HIS A 122 -23.82 -9.54 -0.76
CA HIS A 122 -22.86 -8.55 -1.26
C HIS A 122 -21.71 -9.21 -2.03
N ARG A 123 -21.21 -10.35 -1.53
CA ARG A 123 -20.17 -11.15 -2.18
C ARG A 123 -20.62 -11.68 -3.54
N TYR A 124 -21.83 -12.24 -3.62
CA TYR A 124 -22.41 -12.75 -4.86
C TYR A 124 -22.68 -11.63 -5.86
N THR A 125 -23.23 -10.50 -5.40
CA THR A 125 -23.52 -9.32 -6.24
C THR A 125 -22.26 -8.50 -6.57
N LYS A 126 -21.09 -8.89 -6.06
CA LYS A 126 -19.81 -8.16 -6.18
C LYS A 126 -19.91 -6.68 -5.79
N ARG A 127 -20.81 -6.35 -4.85
CA ARG A 127 -20.96 -4.98 -4.33
C ARG A 127 -20.05 -4.81 -3.11
N PRO A 128 -19.26 -3.72 -3.04
CA PRO A 128 -18.49 -3.43 -1.84
C PRO A 128 -19.43 -3.16 -0.66
N LEU A 129 -18.97 -3.47 0.55
CA LEU A 129 -19.66 -3.08 1.77
C LEU A 129 -19.61 -1.57 1.91
N GLN A 130 -20.78 -0.94 1.99
CA GLN A 130 -20.94 0.51 2.08
C GLN A 130 -22.00 0.84 3.14
N ARG A 131 -22.27 2.14 3.35
CA ARG A 131 -23.26 2.59 4.35
C ARG A 131 -24.64 1.98 4.12
N SER A 132 -25.03 1.76 2.87
CA SER A 132 -26.29 1.08 2.50
C SER A 132 -26.36 -0.37 3.00
N SER A 133 -25.24 -1.08 3.05
CA SER A 133 -25.15 -2.45 3.59
C SER A 133 -25.43 -2.49 5.09
N VAL A 134 -25.00 -1.46 5.82
CA VAL A 134 -25.28 -1.33 7.26
C VAL A 134 -26.75 -0.95 7.50
N ILE A 135 -27.31 -0.06 6.67
CA ILE A 135 -28.72 0.33 6.75
C ILE A 135 -29.64 -0.87 6.48
N SER A 136 -29.34 -1.67 5.46
CA SER A 136 -30.13 -2.86 5.16
C SER A 136 -30.05 -3.90 6.28
N LEU A 137 -28.86 -4.12 6.86
CA LEU A 137 -28.70 -4.99 8.02
C LEU A 137 -29.48 -4.47 9.25
N ALA A 138 -29.45 -3.17 9.52
CA ALA A 138 -30.20 -2.56 10.61
C ALA A 138 -31.71 -2.70 10.44
N GLY A 139 -32.22 -2.58 9.21
CA GLY A 139 -33.63 -2.84 8.89
C GLY A 139 -34.05 -4.30 9.09
N LEU A 140 -33.12 -5.25 8.93
CA LEU A 140 -33.36 -6.68 9.15
C LEU A 140 -33.15 -7.10 10.61
N ALA A 141 -32.47 -6.30 11.42
CA ALA A 141 -32.14 -6.61 12.82
C ALA A 141 -33.38 -6.98 13.68
N PRO A 142 -34.57 -6.35 13.54
CA PRO A 142 -35.76 -6.72 14.29
C PRO A 142 -36.25 -8.16 14.04
N LEU A 143 -35.89 -8.79 12.91
CA LEU A 143 -36.23 -10.19 12.65
C LEU A 143 -35.64 -11.15 13.70
N CYS A 144 -34.57 -10.74 14.40
CA CYS A 144 -34.01 -11.50 15.51
C CYS A 144 -35.00 -11.72 16.66
N LEU A 145 -36.00 -10.83 16.82
CA LEU A 145 -37.04 -10.95 17.85
C LEU A 145 -38.00 -12.11 17.58
N LEU A 146 -38.19 -12.51 16.32
CA LEU A 146 -39.01 -13.67 15.97
C LEU A 146 -38.48 -14.94 16.63
N CYS A 147 -37.16 -15.04 16.82
CA CYS A 147 -36.50 -16.18 17.45
C CYS A 147 -36.66 -16.22 18.98
N LEU A 148 -36.97 -15.08 19.60
CA LEU A 148 -37.29 -15.02 21.03
C LEU A 148 -38.75 -15.40 21.30
N LEU A 149 -39.64 -15.24 20.31
CA LEU A 149 -41.06 -15.55 20.42
C LEU A 149 -41.37 -17.05 20.38
N VAL A 150 -40.55 -17.86 19.68
CA VAL A 150 -40.77 -19.31 19.52
C VAL A 150 -40.58 -20.13 20.80
N PRO A 151 -39.59 -19.86 21.69
CA PRO A 151 -39.31 -20.74 22.84
C PRO A 151 -39.80 -20.21 24.20
N THR A 152 -40.15 -18.91 24.33
CA THR A 152 -40.42 -18.27 25.64
C THR A 152 -41.90 -18.30 26.07
N ARG A 153 -42.78 -19.03 25.36
CA ARG A 153 -44.24 -19.04 25.61
C ARG A 153 -44.86 -17.62 25.78
N GLY A 154 -44.26 -16.59 25.18
CA GLY A 154 -44.80 -15.23 25.20
C GLY A 154 -44.59 -14.43 26.51
N GLU A 155 -43.75 -14.88 27.44
CA GLU A 155 -43.48 -14.18 28.71
C GLU A 155 -42.46 -13.03 28.60
N LEU A 156 -42.39 -12.36 27.45
CA LEU A 156 -41.65 -11.10 27.34
C LEU A 156 -42.48 -9.99 28.00
N PRO A 157 -41.98 -9.33 29.05
CA PRO A 157 -42.73 -8.24 29.64
C PRO A 157 -42.94 -7.15 28.57
N PRO A 158 -44.18 -6.67 28.37
CA PRO A 158 -44.53 -5.73 27.29
C PRO A 158 -43.72 -4.43 27.37
N THR A 159 -43.14 -4.13 28.53
CA THR A 159 -42.25 -2.99 28.77
C THR A 159 -40.86 -3.11 28.12
N SER A 160 -40.37 -4.31 27.83
CA SER A 160 -39.04 -4.52 27.21
C SER A 160 -39.05 -4.52 25.68
N LEU A 161 -40.21 -4.76 25.05
CA LEU A 161 -40.34 -4.85 23.59
C LEU A 161 -39.95 -3.54 22.87
N PRO A 162 -40.40 -2.34 23.30
CA PRO A 162 -40.00 -1.09 22.66
C PRO A 162 -38.49 -0.84 22.77
N ALA A 163 -37.89 -1.18 23.91
CA ALA A 163 -36.45 -1.03 24.13
C ALA A 163 -35.64 -1.93 23.21
N LEU A 164 -36.06 -3.19 23.02
CA LEU A 164 -35.42 -4.12 22.10
C LEU A 164 -35.59 -3.72 20.63
N LEU A 165 -36.79 -3.29 20.24
CA LEU A 165 -37.09 -2.80 18.89
C LEU A 165 -36.29 -1.54 18.55
N ALA A 166 -35.98 -0.70 19.53
CA ALA A 166 -35.10 0.45 19.34
C ALA A 166 -33.61 0.04 19.33
N TRP A 167 -33.20 -0.83 20.25
CA TRP A 167 -31.79 -1.22 20.44
C TRP A 167 -31.22 -2.00 19.27
N LEU A 168 -31.96 -2.96 18.71
CA LEU A 168 -31.48 -3.80 17.61
C LEU A 168 -31.05 -3.00 16.36
N PRO A 169 -31.91 -2.14 15.76
CA PRO A 169 -31.52 -1.34 14.61
C PRO A 169 -30.51 -0.23 14.99
N LEU A 170 -30.66 0.41 16.16
CA LEU A 170 -29.76 1.49 16.55
C LEU A 170 -28.34 0.98 16.82
N GLY A 171 -28.22 -0.11 17.58
CA GLY A 171 -26.93 -0.74 17.88
C GLY A 171 -26.25 -1.26 16.61
N THR A 172 -26.99 -1.93 15.72
CA THR A 172 -26.41 -2.42 14.46
C THR A 172 -25.93 -1.28 13.58
N MET A 173 -26.66 -0.16 13.56
CA MET A 173 -26.26 1.02 12.82
C MET A 173 -25.01 1.67 13.41
N VAL A 174 -24.95 1.88 14.72
CA VAL A 174 -23.78 2.48 15.39
C VAL A 174 -22.54 1.59 15.21
N PHE A 175 -22.60 0.31 15.56
CA PHE A 175 -21.45 -0.60 15.48
C PHE A 175 -21.06 -0.90 14.03
N GLY A 176 -22.04 -1.03 13.14
CA GLY A 176 -21.81 -1.25 11.73
C GLY A 176 -21.11 -0.06 11.07
N LEU A 177 -21.53 1.17 11.39
CA LEU A 177 -20.89 2.39 10.86
C LEU A 177 -19.49 2.60 11.44
N LEU A 178 -19.26 2.32 12.73
CA LEU A 178 -17.93 2.39 13.33
C LEU A 178 -16.97 1.38 12.68
N THR A 179 -17.41 0.14 12.49
CA THR A 179 -16.60 -0.89 11.82
C THR A 179 -16.32 -0.51 10.38
N LEU A 180 -17.32 -0.02 9.66
CA LEU A 180 -17.17 0.42 8.28
C LEU A 180 -16.17 1.60 8.19
N ALA A 181 -16.26 2.56 9.10
CA ALA A 181 -15.35 3.70 9.15
C ALA A 181 -13.90 3.26 9.43
N GLU A 182 -13.70 2.34 10.38
CA GLU A 182 -12.36 1.87 10.73
C GLU A 182 -11.74 1.01 9.62
N LEU A 183 -12.55 0.16 8.96
CA LEU A 183 -12.10 -0.61 7.80
C LEU A 183 -11.76 0.32 6.62
N ALA A 184 -12.61 1.31 6.34
CA ALA A 184 -12.35 2.30 5.31
C ALA A 184 -11.09 3.12 5.61
N ARG A 185 -10.86 3.48 6.87
CA ARG A 185 -9.64 4.16 7.33
C ARG A 185 -8.40 3.29 7.12
N SER A 186 -8.48 2.02 7.50
CA SER A 186 -7.39 1.06 7.34
C SER A 186 -7.05 0.84 5.86
N ASP A 187 -8.06 0.75 4.99
CA ASP A 187 -7.87 0.58 3.56
C ASP A 187 -7.32 1.87 2.90
N ALA A 188 -7.73 3.06 3.37
CA ALA A 188 -7.18 4.34 2.92
C ALA A 188 -5.70 4.51 3.33
N LEU A 189 -5.35 4.15 4.57
CA LEU A 189 -3.96 4.18 5.03
C LEU A 189 -3.08 3.22 4.21
N ARG A 190 -3.59 2.02 3.92
CA ARG A 190 -2.89 1.06 3.04
C ARG A 190 -2.74 1.59 1.61
N ALA A 191 -3.75 2.28 1.09
CA ALA A 191 -3.67 2.91 -0.23
C ALA A 191 -2.61 4.01 -0.24
N GLN A 192 -2.52 4.84 0.80
CA GLN A 192 -1.47 5.86 0.94
C GLN A 192 -0.07 5.24 1.02
N ILE A 193 0.12 4.20 1.84
CA ILE A 193 1.41 3.49 1.91
C ILE A 193 1.76 2.86 0.56
N ALA A 194 0.77 2.29 -0.14
CA ALA A 194 0.97 1.70 -1.46
C ALA A 194 1.25 2.77 -2.53
N GLU A 195 0.67 3.96 -2.42
CA GLU A 195 0.87 5.09 -3.31
C GLU A 195 2.24 5.76 -3.07
N GLU A 196 2.62 6.00 -1.81
CA GLU A 196 3.98 6.45 -1.46
C GLU A 196 5.04 5.42 -1.90
N ALA A 197 4.76 4.13 -1.74
CA ALA A 197 5.60 3.07 -2.27
C ALA A 197 5.67 3.16 -3.80
N ALA A 198 4.52 3.19 -4.47
CA ALA A 198 4.44 3.29 -5.92
C ALA A 198 5.19 4.53 -6.44
N GLU A 199 5.00 5.70 -5.86
CA GLU A 199 5.68 6.96 -6.19
C GLU A 199 7.21 6.83 -6.01
N THR A 200 7.67 6.05 -5.03
CA THR A 200 9.10 5.78 -4.84
C THR A 200 9.69 4.87 -5.95
N THR A 201 8.92 3.92 -6.47
CA THR A 201 9.29 3.17 -7.70
C THR A 201 9.05 4.00 -8.97
N MET A 202 8.08 4.91 -8.97
CA MET A 202 7.73 5.79 -10.09
C MET A 202 8.69 6.98 -10.25
N ARG A 203 9.46 7.31 -9.20
CA ARG A 203 10.63 8.20 -9.29
C ARG A 203 11.80 7.57 -10.04
N MET A 204 11.70 6.29 -10.39
CA MET A 204 12.57 5.68 -11.39
C MET A 204 11.92 5.83 -12.76
N MET A 205 12.70 6.35 -13.69
CA MET A 205 12.24 6.67 -15.02
C MET A 205 11.87 5.41 -15.80
N SER A 206 10.96 5.50 -16.77
CA SER A 206 10.62 4.33 -17.61
C SER A 206 11.85 3.84 -18.37
N HIS A 207 11.94 2.52 -18.61
CA HIS A 207 13.08 1.93 -19.31
C HIS A 207 13.31 2.54 -20.70
N ALA A 208 12.22 2.92 -21.39
CA ALA A 208 12.30 3.59 -22.69
C ALA A 208 12.99 4.96 -22.59
N VAL A 209 12.62 5.79 -21.62
CA VAL A 209 13.24 7.11 -21.43
C VAL A 209 14.67 6.95 -20.89
N PHE A 210 14.92 5.93 -20.06
CA PHE A 210 16.28 5.59 -19.63
C PHE A 210 17.20 5.26 -20.82
N ARG A 211 16.75 4.46 -21.81
CA ARG A 211 17.52 4.21 -23.04
C ARG A 211 17.81 5.50 -23.81
N GLN A 212 16.86 6.43 -23.89
CA GLN A 212 17.09 7.72 -24.53
C GLN A 212 18.22 8.51 -23.84
N HIS A 213 18.29 8.47 -22.50
CA HIS A 213 19.39 9.09 -21.76
C HIS A 213 20.73 8.37 -22.01
N LEU A 214 20.73 7.04 -22.07
CA LEU A 214 21.93 6.28 -22.38
C LEU A 214 22.48 6.65 -23.77
N GLU A 215 21.61 6.69 -24.78
CA GLU A 215 21.95 7.11 -26.14
C GLU A 215 22.43 8.56 -26.19
N HIS A 216 21.78 9.46 -25.44
CA HIS A 216 22.21 10.86 -25.34
C HIS A 216 23.64 10.98 -24.76
N HIS A 217 23.93 10.27 -23.67
CA HIS A 217 25.25 10.30 -23.05
C HIS A 217 26.34 9.62 -23.89
N TRP A 218 25.97 8.59 -24.68
CA TRP A 218 26.85 8.04 -25.70
C TRP A 218 27.29 9.11 -26.71
N LEU A 219 26.33 9.86 -27.28
CA LEU A 219 26.64 10.92 -28.24
C LEU A 219 27.52 12.03 -27.64
N LEU A 220 27.28 12.39 -26.36
CA LEU A 220 28.15 13.34 -25.64
C LEU A 220 29.56 12.78 -25.44
N HIS A 221 29.70 11.48 -25.20
CA HIS A 221 31.00 10.83 -25.09
C HIS A 221 31.74 10.82 -26.43
N GLU A 222 31.09 10.42 -27.53
CA GLU A 222 31.72 10.43 -28.86
C GLU A 222 32.20 11.83 -29.27
N ARG A 223 31.40 12.86 -28.96
CA ARG A 223 31.71 14.24 -29.38
C ARG A 223 32.73 14.94 -28.49
N TYR A 224 32.64 14.75 -27.17
CA TYR A 224 33.40 15.55 -26.19
C TYR A 224 34.31 14.72 -25.28
N GLY A 225 34.33 13.39 -25.42
CA GLY A 225 35.05 12.49 -24.52
C GLY A 225 34.49 12.49 -23.09
N SER A 226 33.23 12.92 -22.90
CA SER A 226 32.63 13.02 -21.57
C SER A 226 32.51 11.64 -20.92
N PRO A 227 33.12 11.39 -19.73
CA PRO A 227 33.03 10.09 -19.09
C PRO A 227 31.62 9.86 -18.54
N TYR A 228 31.17 8.61 -18.55
CA TYR A 228 29.99 8.18 -17.82
C TYR A 228 30.10 6.69 -17.50
N ALA A 229 29.35 6.26 -16.49
CA ALA A 229 29.31 4.89 -16.03
C ALA A 229 27.89 4.35 -15.93
N TYR A 230 27.77 3.04 -16.06
CA TYR A 230 26.53 2.29 -15.94
C TYR A 230 26.66 1.29 -14.79
N LEU A 231 25.64 1.24 -13.94
CA LEU A 231 25.50 0.24 -12.88
C LEU A 231 24.29 -0.63 -13.17
N LEU A 232 24.49 -1.95 -13.13
CA LEU A 232 23.42 -2.93 -13.08
C LEU A 232 23.32 -3.52 -11.69
N VAL A 233 22.24 -3.25 -10.99
CA VAL A 233 21.98 -3.69 -9.62
C VAL A 233 20.98 -4.84 -9.66
N SER A 234 21.29 -5.97 -9.02
CA SER A 234 20.37 -7.10 -8.87
C SER A 234 20.18 -7.47 -7.40
N ILE A 235 18.94 -7.77 -7.02
CA ILE A 235 18.63 -8.32 -5.70
C ILE A 235 19.09 -9.78 -5.65
N ASP A 236 19.97 -10.10 -4.71
CA ASP A 236 20.51 -11.45 -4.55
C ASP A 236 19.37 -12.43 -4.21
N GLU A 237 19.33 -13.56 -4.92
CA GLU A 237 18.27 -14.57 -4.78
C GLU A 237 16.83 -14.03 -4.98
N GLY A 238 16.66 -12.96 -5.78
CA GLY A 238 15.37 -12.27 -5.96
C GLY A 238 14.17 -13.20 -6.25
N ALA A 239 14.33 -14.17 -7.16
CA ALA A 239 13.28 -15.14 -7.47
C ALA A 239 12.89 -16.03 -6.26
N ASN A 240 13.88 -16.51 -5.50
CA ASN A 240 13.64 -17.32 -4.30
C ASN A 240 12.97 -16.49 -3.21
N LEU A 241 13.41 -15.24 -3.04
CA LEU A 241 12.80 -14.32 -2.10
C LEU A 241 11.33 -14.08 -2.48
N ARG A 242 11.04 -13.68 -3.73
CA ARG A 242 9.67 -13.50 -4.22
C ARG A 242 8.78 -14.72 -3.94
N ASN A 243 9.27 -15.92 -4.23
CA ASN A 243 8.51 -17.16 -4.02
C ASN A 243 8.20 -17.41 -2.53
N ARG A 244 9.13 -17.09 -1.62
CA ARG A 244 8.91 -17.22 -0.16
C ARG A 244 7.98 -16.15 0.40
N LEU A 245 8.04 -14.93 -0.13
CA LEU A 245 7.32 -13.78 0.41
C LEU A 245 5.91 -13.60 -0.14
N GLY A 246 5.67 -14.11 -1.34
CA GLY A 246 4.52 -13.77 -2.13
C GLY A 246 4.62 -12.38 -2.76
N GLU A 247 3.80 -12.15 -3.77
CA GLU A 247 3.89 -10.98 -4.65
C GLU A 247 3.83 -9.64 -3.90
N ARG A 248 2.93 -9.52 -2.91
CA ARG A 248 2.73 -8.26 -2.21
C ARG A 248 3.96 -7.81 -1.40
N ARG A 249 4.54 -8.73 -0.63
CA ARG A 249 5.76 -8.44 0.15
C ARG A 249 6.99 -8.28 -0.74
N TRP A 250 7.05 -9.01 -1.85
CA TRP A 250 8.09 -8.82 -2.85
C TRP A 250 8.07 -7.41 -3.42
N GLN A 251 6.88 -6.88 -3.73
CA GLN A 251 6.74 -5.50 -4.15
C GLN A 251 7.29 -4.57 -3.08
N ASP A 252 6.94 -4.74 -1.79
CA ASP A 252 7.46 -3.89 -0.71
C ASP A 252 9.01 -3.90 -0.63
N VAL A 253 9.63 -5.08 -0.78
CA VAL A 253 11.10 -5.22 -0.84
C VAL A 253 11.68 -4.45 -2.02
N ARG A 254 11.11 -4.65 -3.22
CA ARG A 254 11.57 -3.98 -4.45
C ARG A 254 11.46 -2.46 -4.34
N HIS A 255 10.40 -1.94 -3.71
CA HIS A 255 10.22 -0.52 -3.43
C HIS A 255 11.31 0.03 -2.50
N HIS A 256 11.62 -0.70 -1.43
CA HIS A 256 12.66 -0.30 -0.48
C HIS A 256 14.05 -0.27 -1.13
N VAL A 257 14.37 -1.30 -1.94
CA VAL A 257 15.63 -1.32 -2.70
C VAL A 257 15.70 -0.16 -3.68
N GLY A 258 14.63 0.11 -4.44
CA GLY A 258 14.56 1.26 -5.36
C GLY A 258 14.80 2.60 -4.64
N ARG A 259 14.23 2.77 -3.44
CA ARG A 259 14.47 3.96 -2.60
C ARG A 259 15.94 4.10 -2.19
N ASP A 260 16.56 3.00 -1.81
CA ASP A 260 17.95 2.99 -1.35
C ASP A 260 18.93 3.25 -2.50
N VAL A 261 18.60 2.76 -3.71
CA VAL A 261 19.28 3.14 -4.95
C VAL A 261 19.14 4.65 -5.19
N ARG A 262 17.91 5.20 -5.16
CA ARG A 262 17.70 6.63 -5.42
C ARG A 262 18.38 7.53 -4.40
N LYS A 263 18.41 7.16 -3.13
CA LYS A 263 19.12 7.90 -2.05
C LYS A 263 20.65 7.87 -2.21
N ALA A 264 21.17 6.87 -2.91
CA ALA A 264 22.60 6.70 -3.12
C ALA A 264 23.11 7.41 -4.37
N VAL A 265 22.26 8.04 -5.19
CA VAL A 265 22.66 8.71 -6.44
C VAL A 265 22.32 10.21 -6.37
N ARG A 266 22.94 11.01 -7.23
CA ARG A 266 22.70 12.46 -7.32
C ARG A 266 21.42 12.75 -8.09
N ASP A 267 20.94 14.00 -8.02
CA ASP A 267 19.75 14.38 -8.79
C ASP A 267 19.95 14.35 -10.30
N SER A 268 21.17 14.61 -10.77
CA SER A 268 21.59 14.50 -12.16
C SER A 268 21.69 13.05 -12.67
N ASP A 269 21.77 12.08 -11.76
CA ASP A 269 21.92 10.67 -12.10
C ASP A 269 20.54 10.08 -12.41
N VAL A 270 20.51 9.15 -13.36
CA VAL A 270 19.28 8.56 -13.86
C VAL A 270 19.19 7.10 -13.41
N CYS A 271 18.04 6.68 -12.88
CA CYS A 271 17.81 5.30 -12.46
C CYS A 271 16.49 4.76 -13.01
N THR A 272 16.47 3.48 -13.36
CA THR A 272 15.30 2.75 -13.85
C THR A 272 15.23 1.36 -13.23
N ALA A 273 14.03 0.77 -13.17
CA ALA A 273 13.87 -0.64 -12.88
C ALA A 273 13.72 -1.40 -14.20
N ILE A 274 14.63 -2.35 -14.47
CA ILE A 274 14.66 -3.10 -15.73
C ILE A 274 13.68 -4.27 -15.67
N ASP A 275 13.74 -5.04 -14.59
CA ASP A 275 12.99 -6.28 -14.42
C ASP A 275 12.37 -6.38 -13.03
N PHE A 276 11.84 -7.55 -12.70
CA PHE A 276 11.24 -7.80 -11.39
C PHE A 276 12.25 -7.65 -10.24
N ASP A 277 13.54 -7.93 -10.43
CA ASP A 277 14.60 -7.89 -9.40
C ASP A 277 15.84 -7.05 -9.78
N ARG A 278 15.85 -6.41 -10.95
CA ARG A 278 16.99 -5.63 -11.46
C ARG A 278 16.70 -4.14 -11.62
N PHE A 279 17.71 -3.33 -11.33
CA PHE A 279 17.71 -1.87 -11.51
C PHE A 279 18.94 -1.42 -12.30
N ALA A 280 18.78 -0.39 -13.11
CA ALA A 280 19.87 0.28 -13.82
C ALA A 280 20.09 1.68 -13.27
N VAL A 281 21.35 2.11 -13.24
CA VAL A 281 21.75 3.48 -12.91
C VAL A 281 22.75 3.97 -13.94
N LEU A 282 22.46 5.12 -14.54
CA LEU A 282 23.36 5.88 -15.39
C LEU A 282 23.95 7.03 -14.59
N LEU A 283 25.28 7.12 -14.58
CA LEU A 283 26.06 8.12 -13.85
C LEU A 283 26.82 9.01 -14.84
N PRO A 284 26.25 10.17 -15.23
CA PRO A 284 26.94 11.15 -16.07
C PRO A 284 28.19 11.71 -15.39
N HIS A 285 29.21 12.06 -16.18
CA HIS A 285 30.46 12.67 -15.70
C HIS A 285 31.15 11.87 -14.59
N CYS A 286 31.08 10.55 -14.68
CA CYS A 286 31.52 9.62 -13.64
C CYS A 286 32.55 8.64 -14.19
N SER A 287 33.68 8.51 -13.48
CA SER A 287 34.70 7.50 -13.79
C SER A 287 34.38 6.16 -13.11
N ALA A 288 34.97 5.07 -13.58
CA ALA A 288 34.84 3.74 -12.97
C ALA A 288 35.11 3.71 -11.45
N VAL A 289 36.08 4.49 -10.97
CA VAL A 289 36.42 4.56 -9.54
C VAL A 289 35.32 5.25 -8.74
N ALA A 290 34.79 6.37 -9.25
CA ALA A 290 33.67 7.07 -8.64
C ALA A 290 32.39 6.22 -8.69
N ALA A 291 32.15 5.52 -9.80
CA ALA A 291 31.03 4.60 -9.97
C ALA A 291 31.07 3.46 -8.95
N ARG A 292 32.26 2.91 -8.66
CA ARG A 292 32.44 1.91 -7.60
C ARG A 292 32.09 2.44 -6.22
N THR A 293 32.40 3.71 -5.95
CA THR A 293 32.03 4.36 -4.69
C THR A 293 30.50 4.49 -4.56
N VAL A 294 29.82 4.83 -5.66
CA VAL A 294 28.34 4.88 -5.70
C VAL A 294 27.74 3.48 -5.52
N ALA A 295 28.30 2.47 -6.18
CA ALA A 295 27.86 1.08 -6.05
C ALA A 295 27.98 0.56 -4.62
N GLU A 296 29.12 0.79 -3.95
CA GLU A 296 29.30 0.41 -2.55
C GLU A 296 28.35 1.17 -1.62
N ARG A 297 28.03 2.43 -1.92
CA ARG A 297 27.02 3.20 -1.18
C ARG A 297 25.63 2.60 -1.34
N ILE A 298 25.22 2.22 -2.55
CA ILE A 298 23.94 1.51 -2.80
C ILE A 298 23.89 0.24 -1.95
N ARG A 299 24.93 -0.59 -2.05
CA ARG A 299 25.03 -1.86 -1.33
C ARG A 299 24.94 -1.69 0.18
N ALA A 300 25.67 -0.73 0.74
CA ALA A 300 25.66 -0.44 2.17
C ALA A 300 24.30 0.09 2.65
N ASN A 301 23.61 0.90 1.85
CA ASN A 301 22.27 1.38 2.16
C ASN A 301 21.26 0.23 2.24
N VAL A 302 21.25 -0.66 1.22
CA VAL A 302 20.36 -1.82 1.21
C VAL A 302 20.64 -2.73 2.41
N ALA A 303 21.91 -3.08 2.65
CA ALA A 303 22.27 -3.92 3.79
C ALA A 303 21.83 -3.32 5.13
N ARG A 304 21.89 -1.99 5.28
CA ARG A 304 21.43 -1.28 6.49
C ARG A 304 19.92 -1.28 6.62
N SER A 305 19.18 -1.04 5.54
CA SER A 305 17.71 -1.01 5.54
C SER A 305 17.10 -2.34 5.97
N PHE A 306 17.76 -3.45 5.63
CA PHE A 306 17.27 -4.80 5.91
C PHE A 306 17.96 -5.50 7.10
N GLY A 307 19.07 -4.94 7.61
CA GLY A 307 19.89 -5.55 8.67
C GLY A 307 19.36 -5.45 10.12
N GLY A 308 18.09 -5.10 10.35
CA GLY A 308 17.58 -4.71 11.68
C GLY A 308 16.20 -5.22 12.10
N GLY A 309 15.65 -6.24 11.44
CA GLY A 309 14.46 -6.94 11.96
C GLY A 309 13.09 -6.26 11.73
N ARG A 310 13.02 -5.05 11.16
CA ARG A 310 11.72 -4.44 10.77
C ARG A 310 11.02 -5.18 9.61
N HIS A 311 11.78 -5.89 8.77
CA HIS A 311 11.25 -6.73 7.69
C HIS A 311 11.65 -8.21 7.82
N GLY A 312 12.37 -8.60 8.88
CA GLY A 312 12.73 -10.00 9.15
C GLY A 312 13.64 -10.71 8.13
N GLU A 313 14.01 -10.04 7.02
CA GLU A 313 14.65 -10.67 5.87
C GLU A 313 16.00 -10.03 5.55
N ALA A 314 17.03 -10.87 5.36
CA ALA A 314 18.34 -10.43 4.90
C ALA A 314 18.30 -10.22 3.38
N VAL A 315 18.06 -8.98 2.96
CA VAL A 315 18.14 -8.58 1.54
C VAL A 315 19.52 -7.99 1.27
N SER A 316 20.15 -8.46 0.20
CA SER A 316 21.42 -7.95 -0.31
C SER A 316 21.34 -7.75 -1.81
N VAL A 317 22.28 -6.97 -2.34
CA VAL A 317 22.39 -6.70 -3.78
C VAL A 317 23.81 -6.95 -4.26
N SER A 318 23.90 -7.43 -5.49
CA SER A 318 25.15 -7.50 -6.27
C SER A 318 25.08 -6.50 -7.42
N ILE A 319 26.22 -5.90 -7.78
CA ILE A 319 26.26 -4.79 -8.73
C ILE A 319 27.36 -5.02 -9.77
N GLY A 320 26.99 -4.99 -11.05
CA GLY A 320 27.91 -4.91 -12.17
C GLY A 320 28.16 -3.45 -12.57
N ILE A 321 29.42 -3.08 -12.79
CA ILE A 321 29.83 -1.72 -13.16
C ILE A 321 30.48 -1.75 -14.53
N ALA A 322 30.04 -0.88 -15.43
CA ALA A 322 30.70 -0.63 -16.71
C ALA A 322 30.97 0.87 -16.89
N ASP A 323 32.07 1.19 -17.58
CA ASP A 323 32.49 2.57 -17.88
C ASP A 323 32.66 2.69 -19.39
N VAL A 324 32.18 3.79 -19.96
CA VAL A 324 32.18 4.02 -21.41
C VAL A 324 33.58 3.97 -22.03
N GLY A 325 34.62 4.38 -21.29
CA GLY A 325 36.00 4.40 -21.77
C GLY A 325 36.58 3.01 -22.08
N ARG A 326 35.81 1.94 -21.87
CA ARG A 326 36.16 0.55 -22.18
C ARG A 326 35.25 -0.09 -23.23
N THR A 327 34.39 0.67 -23.88
CA THR A 327 33.33 0.16 -24.77
C THR A 327 33.23 0.94 -26.07
N SER A 328 32.80 0.26 -27.15
CA SER A 328 32.72 0.85 -28.50
C SER A 328 31.30 1.19 -28.94
N ARG A 329 30.27 0.70 -28.24
CA ARG A 329 28.85 1.02 -28.46
C ARG A 329 28.08 1.11 -27.14
N PRO A 330 26.89 1.74 -27.12
CA PRO A 330 26.02 1.77 -25.94
C PRO A 330 25.63 0.37 -25.46
N ASP A 331 25.24 -0.52 -26.38
CA ASP A 331 24.80 -1.88 -26.04
C ASP A 331 25.97 -2.73 -25.48
N ASP A 332 27.22 -2.40 -25.85
CA ASP A 332 28.42 -3.05 -25.29
C ASP A 332 28.59 -2.69 -23.80
N LEU A 333 28.13 -1.51 -23.39
CA LEU A 333 28.19 -1.06 -22.00
C LEU A 333 27.21 -1.81 -21.11
N GLU A 334 25.98 -2.02 -21.58
CA GLU A 334 25.00 -2.84 -20.88
C GLU A 334 25.49 -4.29 -20.78
N THR A 335 25.99 -4.85 -21.90
CA THR A 335 26.56 -6.21 -21.95
C THR A 335 27.75 -6.37 -21.00
N ALA A 336 28.64 -5.37 -20.93
CA ALA A 336 29.77 -5.36 -20.01
C ALA A 336 29.31 -5.33 -18.54
N ALA A 337 28.27 -4.56 -18.22
CA ALA A 337 27.70 -4.50 -16.88
C ALA A 337 27.00 -5.82 -16.51
N GLU A 338 26.30 -6.46 -17.45
CA GLU A 338 25.72 -7.79 -17.26
C GLU A 338 26.79 -8.84 -16.97
N GLY A 339 27.88 -8.85 -17.74
CA GLY A 339 29.01 -9.75 -17.50
C GLY A 339 29.64 -9.54 -16.11
N ALA A 340 29.82 -8.28 -15.70
CA ALA A 340 30.32 -7.95 -14.37
C ALA A 340 29.38 -8.38 -13.25
N LEU A 341 28.07 -8.18 -13.43
CA LEU A 341 27.06 -8.62 -12.47
C LEU A 341 27.00 -10.14 -12.37
N PHE A 342 27.12 -10.85 -13.49
CA PHE A 342 27.18 -12.31 -13.50
C PHE A 342 28.35 -12.82 -12.66
N LEU A 343 29.54 -12.21 -12.80
CA LEU A 343 30.70 -12.54 -11.97
C LEU A 343 30.45 -12.22 -10.49
N ALA A 344 29.79 -11.10 -10.19
CA ALA A 344 29.45 -10.74 -8.81
C ALA A 344 28.52 -11.80 -8.19
N ASN A 345 27.47 -12.20 -8.90
CA ASN A 345 26.54 -13.22 -8.42
C ASN A 345 27.18 -14.62 -8.30
N ALA A 346 28.10 -14.97 -9.19
CA ALA A 346 28.68 -16.31 -9.24
C ALA A 346 29.86 -16.51 -8.26
N GLN A 347 30.71 -15.48 -8.08
CA GLN A 347 31.98 -15.63 -7.36
C GLN A 347 31.98 -14.93 -6.01
N THR A 348 31.40 -13.74 -5.93
CA THR A 348 31.38 -12.94 -4.69
C THR A 348 30.01 -12.28 -4.52
N PRO A 349 28.95 -13.02 -4.16
CA PRO A 349 27.64 -12.43 -3.94
C PRO A 349 27.73 -11.28 -2.94
N ARG A 350 26.83 -10.30 -3.03
CA ARG A 350 26.83 -9.11 -2.17
C ARG A 350 28.06 -8.23 -2.40
N SER A 351 28.50 -8.08 -3.65
CA SER A 351 29.65 -7.25 -4.02
C SER A 351 29.37 -6.37 -5.24
N ALA A 352 30.24 -5.37 -5.45
CA ALA A 352 30.27 -4.56 -6.65
C ALA A 352 31.53 -4.87 -7.48
N ILE A 353 31.34 -5.37 -8.70
CA ILE A 353 32.42 -5.76 -9.61
C ILE A 353 32.40 -4.87 -10.85
N GLY A 354 33.57 -4.40 -11.27
CA GLY A 354 33.74 -3.71 -12.55
C GLY A 354 34.04 -4.67 -13.69
N ALA A 355 33.53 -4.37 -14.88
CA ALA A 355 33.80 -5.12 -16.09
C ALA A 355 35.31 -5.17 -16.35
N THR A 356 35.86 -6.38 -16.35
CA THR A 356 37.23 -6.65 -16.78
C THR A 356 37.20 -6.97 -18.27
N THR A 357 37.86 -6.16 -19.09
CA THR A 357 38.02 -6.44 -20.53
C THR A 357 38.57 -7.86 -20.73
N LYS A 358 37.91 -8.70 -21.54
CA LYS A 358 38.58 -9.83 -22.18
C LYS A 358 39.25 -9.32 -23.46
N PRO A 359 40.54 -9.60 -23.72
CA PRO A 359 41.24 -9.12 -24.90
C PRO A 359 40.77 -9.88 -26.15
N GLY A 360 40.44 -9.15 -27.22
CA GLY A 360 40.10 -9.75 -28.50
C GLY A 360 39.57 -8.74 -29.53
N GLY A 361 40.50 -8.10 -30.25
CA GLY A 361 40.20 -7.29 -31.44
C GLY A 361 41.20 -6.15 -31.60
N ASP A 362 42.28 -6.36 -32.34
CA ASP A 362 43.25 -5.34 -32.73
C ASP A 362 42.55 -4.16 -33.44
N GLY A 363 42.45 -3.03 -32.72
CA GLY A 363 42.26 -1.69 -33.26
C GLY A 363 43.49 -0.85 -32.89
N PRO A 364 43.96 0.07 -33.75
CA PRO A 364 45.33 0.52 -33.72
C PRO A 364 45.70 1.19 -32.39
N ARG A 365 46.82 0.73 -31.82
CA ARG A 365 47.52 1.39 -30.71
C ARG A 365 47.82 2.84 -31.11
N ASN A 366 47.09 3.78 -30.53
CA ASN A 366 47.56 5.16 -30.46
C ASN A 366 48.51 5.29 -29.27
N ASP A 367 49.73 4.80 -29.46
CA ASP A 367 50.89 5.20 -28.65
C ASP A 367 51.30 6.61 -29.09
N ALA A 368 50.47 7.59 -28.74
CA ALA A 368 50.79 9.00 -28.83
C ALA A 368 49.95 9.76 -27.80
N ALA A 369 50.52 9.97 -26.61
CA ALA A 369 50.10 11.08 -25.77
C ALA A 369 50.22 12.36 -26.61
N PRO A 370 49.16 13.16 -26.81
CA PRO A 370 49.33 14.46 -27.42
C PRO A 370 50.19 15.32 -26.48
N PRO A 371 51.16 16.08 -26.99
CA PRO A 371 51.95 16.98 -26.15
C PRO A 371 51.01 18.00 -25.51
N ALA A 372 51.30 18.36 -24.25
CA ALA A 372 50.57 19.37 -23.50
C ALA A 372 50.55 20.70 -24.26
N THR A 373 49.48 20.97 -25.01
CA THR A 373 49.24 22.27 -25.62
C THR A 373 48.72 23.21 -24.55
N ARG A 374 49.44 24.33 -24.37
CA ARG A 374 49.12 25.44 -23.46
C ARG A 374 47.63 25.78 -23.47
N ALA A 375 47.07 25.97 -22.27
CA ALA A 375 45.77 26.60 -22.07
C ALA A 375 45.73 27.95 -22.82
N PRO A 376 44.66 28.26 -23.58
CA PRO A 376 44.49 29.60 -24.11
C PRO A 376 44.19 30.56 -22.96
N ALA A 377 44.77 31.76 -23.06
CA ALA A 377 44.64 32.83 -22.10
C ALA A 377 43.17 33.22 -21.86
N VAL A 378 42.88 33.54 -20.60
CA VAL A 378 41.64 34.15 -20.12
C VAL A 378 41.25 35.33 -21.03
N ALA A 379 40.16 35.18 -21.79
CA ALA A 379 39.48 36.31 -22.40
C ALA A 379 38.66 37.01 -21.29
N ARG A 380 38.91 38.31 -21.13
CA ARG A 380 38.18 39.19 -20.20
C ARG A 380 36.66 39.15 -20.45
N PRO A 381 35.83 39.26 -19.41
CA PRO A 381 34.39 39.39 -19.59
C PRO A 381 34.06 40.75 -20.20
N CYS A 382 33.23 40.75 -21.25
CA CYS A 382 32.58 41.94 -21.76
C CYS A 382 31.52 42.36 -20.73
N ALA A 383 31.62 43.60 -20.25
CA ALA A 383 30.69 44.19 -19.31
C ALA A 383 29.29 44.28 -19.90
N ILE A 384 28.29 43.85 -19.13
CA ILE A 384 26.92 44.36 -19.25
C ILE A 384 26.60 44.90 -17.86
N ASP A 385 26.79 46.21 -17.68
CA ASP A 385 26.33 46.95 -16.52
C ASP A 385 24.79 47.02 -16.54
N GLY A 386 24.16 46.79 -15.38
CA GLY A 386 22.72 47.01 -15.20
C GLY A 386 22.16 46.28 -13.98
N ASP A 387 22.11 47.00 -12.86
CA ASP A 387 21.53 46.63 -11.57
C ASP A 387 20.23 45.79 -11.62
N PHE A 388 20.21 44.68 -10.86
CA PHE A 388 18.99 44.05 -10.38
C PHE A 388 18.95 44.12 -8.83
N ALA A 389 18.49 45.27 -8.33
CA ALA A 389 17.95 45.39 -6.98
C ALA A 389 16.43 45.59 -7.08
N GLY A 390 15.65 44.63 -6.58
CA GLY A 390 14.21 44.81 -6.37
C GLY A 390 13.32 43.66 -6.88
N ALA A 391 13.37 42.50 -6.23
CA ALA A 391 12.32 41.48 -6.41
C ALA A 391 11.04 41.93 -5.67
N SER A 392 10.09 42.49 -6.42
CA SER A 392 8.69 42.68 -6.01
C SER A 392 7.81 41.73 -6.82
N ARG A 393 6.84 41.11 -6.13
CA ARG A 393 5.88 40.06 -6.54
C ARG A 393 5.36 40.08 -8.00
N PRO A 394 5.03 38.91 -8.59
CA PRO A 394 4.40 38.82 -9.90
C PRO A 394 2.91 39.22 -9.84
N GLN A 395 2.50 40.12 -10.75
CA GLN A 395 1.10 40.40 -11.11
C GLN A 395 0.62 39.44 -12.22
N PRO A 396 -0.70 39.18 -12.30
CA PRO A 396 -1.27 38.17 -13.21
C PRO A 396 -1.37 38.66 -14.66
N LEU A 397 -1.12 37.75 -15.61
CA LEU A 397 -1.32 37.99 -17.05
C LEU A 397 -2.82 38.19 -17.36
N ALA A 398 -3.12 39.29 -18.04
CA ALA A 398 -4.36 39.52 -18.76
C ALA A 398 -4.03 39.85 -20.22
N ASP A 399 -4.97 39.45 -21.10
CA ASP A 399 -5.12 39.75 -22.52
C ASP A 399 -4.26 38.96 -23.51
N GLU A 400 -4.70 37.72 -23.78
CA GLU A 400 -4.41 37.05 -25.04
C GLU A 400 -5.45 37.41 -26.13
N ASN A 401 -4.88 37.74 -27.28
CA ASN A 401 -5.48 38.21 -28.52
C ASN A 401 -6.25 37.06 -29.24
N PRO A 402 -7.55 37.18 -29.55
CA PRO A 402 -8.40 36.06 -30.00
C PRO A 402 -8.24 35.62 -31.47
N SER A 403 -7.23 36.10 -32.20
CA SER A 403 -7.09 35.85 -33.65
C SER A 403 -6.28 34.60 -34.04
N ALA A 404 -5.65 33.90 -33.08
CA ALA A 404 -4.84 32.70 -33.38
C ALA A 404 -5.61 31.37 -33.33
N LEU A 405 -6.81 31.35 -32.70
CA LEU A 405 -7.59 30.12 -32.50
C LEU A 405 -8.59 29.82 -33.64
N GLU A 406 -8.92 30.80 -34.48
CA GLU A 406 -9.80 30.59 -35.65
C GLU A 406 -9.10 29.91 -36.83
N THR A 407 -7.76 29.92 -36.87
CA THR A 407 -6.99 29.30 -37.96
C THR A 407 -6.82 27.78 -37.81
N ILE A 408 -7.00 27.23 -36.60
CA ILE A 408 -6.83 25.79 -36.34
C ILE A 408 -8.17 25.03 -36.42
N ALA A 409 -9.30 25.71 -36.16
CA ALA A 409 -10.64 25.09 -36.19
C ALA A 409 -11.17 24.81 -37.62
N THR A 410 -10.59 25.42 -38.66
CA THR A 410 -10.99 25.18 -40.06
C THR A 410 -10.27 23.98 -40.71
N THR A 411 -9.23 23.43 -40.07
CA THR A 411 -8.45 22.30 -40.62
C THR A 411 -8.91 20.92 -40.10
N LEU A 412 -9.71 20.89 -39.06
CA LEU A 412 -10.32 19.67 -38.50
C LEU A 412 -11.83 19.90 -38.48
N GLY A 413 -12.55 19.34 -39.45
CA GLY A 413 -13.99 19.55 -39.68
C GLY A 413 -14.90 19.03 -38.57
N GLU A 414 -14.80 19.61 -37.37
CA GLU A 414 -15.64 19.34 -36.21
C GLU A 414 -16.34 20.63 -35.77
N ALA A 415 -17.67 20.58 -35.70
CA ALA A 415 -18.47 21.71 -35.24
C ALA A 415 -18.26 21.96 -33.73
N PRO A 416 -18.09 23.22 -33.29
CA PRO A 416 -17.89 23.53 -31.88
C PRO A 416 -19.17 23.28 -31.05
N PRO A 417 -19.06 22.72 -29.83
CA PRO A 417 -20.21 22.46 -28.97
C PRO A 417 -20.85 23.75 -28.42
N ARG A 418 -22.18 23.81 -28.43
CA ARG A 418 -22.99 24.91 -27.88
C ARG A 418 -22.75 25.04 -26.36
N ARG A 419 -22.42 26.25 -25.90
CA ARG A 419 -22.39 26.59 -24.47
C ARG A 419 -23.81 26.58 -23.88
N PRO A 420 -24.00 26.12 -22.63
CA PRO A 420 -25.26 26.26 -21.92
C PRO A 420 -25.42 27.68 -21.35
N ASP A 421 -26.62 28.25 -21.51
CA ASP A 421 -27.05 29.50 -20.90
C ASP A 421 -26.99 29.41 -19.36
N ARG A 422 -26.38 30.43 -18.75
CA ARG A 422 -26.44 30.65 -17.30
C ARG A 422 -27.83 31.14 -16.91
N ARG A 423 -28.47 30.44 -15.98
CA ARG A 423 -29.42 31.02 -15.02
C ARG A 423 -28.88 30.81 -13.62
#